data_AF-A0A352JW44-F1
#
_entry.id   AF-A0A352JW44-F1
#
_cell.length_a   1.000
_cell.length_b   1.000
_cell.length_c   1.000
_cell.angle_alpha   90.00
_cell.angle_beta   90.00
_cell.angle_gamma   90.00
#
_symmetry.space_group_name_H-M   'P 1'
#
loop_
_entity.id
_entity.type
_entity.pdbx_description
1 polymer ?
#
loop_
_entity_poly.entity_id
_entity_poly.type
_entity_poly.pdbx_seq_one_letter_code
_entity_poly.pdbx_strand_id
1 'polypeptide(L)'
;NSGFKVFSDTIANGGVVRGINFKGGATLSRKQIDNLTEIVKQAGGKGLAYLAQGSEGIRSSVAKNLTELEINSAIEKSGLETGDILLIVADQWKTVCDSLGTLRRTLGKSILEKEAPKWAFLWVCEFPLFEYNKDIGRFDAMHNIVTSPVQDDIPKLEAGFKSDLALANPQHPWANIRANQYDLV
;
A
#
# COMPACT_ATOMS: atom_id res chain seq x y z
N ASN A 1 -5.81 -2.18 17.98
CA ASN A 1 -4.40 -2.01 18.44
C ASN A 1 -3.80 -3.39 18.59
N SER A 2 -2.65 -3.65 17.94
CA SER A 2 -1.95 -4.93 18.04
C SER A 2 -0.81 -4.86 19.05
N GLY A 3 -0.59 -5.93 19.81
CA GLY A 3 0.57 -6.07 20.69
C GLY A 3 1.90 -6.27 19.96
N PHE A 4 1.88 -6.48 18.64
CA PHE A 4 3.10 -6.67 17.87
C PHE A 4 3.83 -5.34 17.65
N LYS A 5 4.97 -5.19 18.36
CA LYS A 5 5.77 -3.97 18.40
C LYS A 5 6.05 -3.34 17.04
N VAL A 6 6.36 -4.14 16.02
CA VAL A 6 6.64 -3.63 14.67
C VAL A 6 5.42 -2.89 14.10
N PHE A 7 4.22 -3.46 14.23
CA PHE A 7 3.00 -2.84 13.71
C PHE A 7 2.56 -1.66 14.57
N SER A 8 2.63 -1.78 15.91
CA SER A 8 2.29 -0.67 16.80
C SER A 8 3.20 0.54 16.57
N ASP A 9 4.50 0.31 16.43
CA ASP A 9 5.50 1.37 16.22
C ASP A 9 5.31 2.01 14.85
N THR A 10 4.99 1.24 13.80
CA THR A 10 4.67 1.81 12.48
C THR A 10 3.48 2.76 12.57
N ILE A 11 2.39 2.36 13.23
CA ILE A 11 1.19 3.21 13.38
C ILE A 11 1.49 4.43 14.24
N ALA A 12 2.20 4.28 15.36
CA ALA A 12 2.59 5.38 16.24
C ALA A 12 3.44 6.44 15.50
N ASN A 13 4.22 6.02 14.52
CA ASN A 13 5.03 6.89 13.66
C ASN A 13 4.29 7.37 12.38
N GLY A 14 2.95 7.30 12.36
CA GLY A 14 2.14 7.78 11.23
C GLY A 14 2.18 6.92 9.97
N GLY A 15 2.74 5.71 10.05
CA GLY A 15 2.73 4.73 8.97
C GLY A 15 1.41 3.97 8.88
N VAL A 16 1.37 2.96 8.01
CA VAL A 16 0.21 2.11 7.78
C VAL A 16 0.62 0.64 7.73
N VAL A 17 -0.32 -0.23 8.10
CA VAL A 17 -0.19 -1.70 7.95
C VAL A 17 -1.24 -2.14 6.94
N ARG A 18 -0.79 -2.73 5.81
CA ARG A 18 -1.69 -3.22 4.76
C ARG A 18 -1.22 -4.58 4.29
N GLY A 19 -2.13 -5.35 3.69
CA GLY A 19 -1.80 -6.64 3.13
C GLY A 19 -2.56 -6.96 1.86
N ILE A 20 -2.07 -7.97 1.15
CA ILE A 20 -2.70 -8.55 -0.04
C ILE A 20 -2.93 -10.03 0.20
N ASN A 21 -4.16 -10.49 -0.04
CA ASN A 21 -4.49 -11.91 -0.03
C ASN A 21 -4.14 -12.52 -1.39
N PHE A 22 -3.25 -13.51 -1.39
CA PHE A 22 -2.91 -14.29 -2.57
C PHE A 22 -3.58 -15.66 -2.51
N LYS A 23 -4.62 -15.82 -3.33
CA LYS A 23 -5.45 -17.03 -3.40
C LYS A 23 -4.62 -18.25 -3.82
N GLY A 24 -4.77 -19.37 -3.10
CA GLY A 24 -4.00 -20.60 -3.34
C GLY A 24 -2.52 -20.54 -2.91
N GLY A 25 -2.09 -19.42 -2.31
CA GLY A 25 -0.70 -19.17 -1.95
C GLY A 25 -0.20 -19.85 -0.67
N ALA A 26 -1.04 -20.58 0.07
CA ALA A 26 -0.59 -21.33 1.26
C ALA A 26 0.50 -22.36 0.90
N THR A 27 0.50 -22.83 -0.35
CA THR A 27 1.45 -23.78 -0.94
C THR A 27 2.85 -23.21 -1.17
N LEU A 28 3.04 -21.88 -1.08
CA LEU A 28 4.34 -21.27 -1.27
C LEU A 28 5.36 -21.80 -0.25
N SER A 29 6.46 -22.34 -0.77
CA SER A 29 7.60 -22.76 0.05
C SER A 29 8.24 -21.59 0.79
N ARG A 30 9.00 -21.89 1.84
CA ARG A 30 9.73 -20.86 2.58
C ARG A 30 10.67 -20.05 1.68
N LYS A 31 11.41 -20.72 0.79
CA LYS A 31 12.30 -20.06 -0.19
C LYS A 31 11.54 -19.09 -1.10
N GLN A 32 10.33 -19.44 -1.54
CA GLN A 32 9.52 -18.52 -2.35
C GLN A 32 9.09 -17.29 -1.55
N ILE A 33 8.69 -17.47 -0.28
CA ILE A 33 8.33 -16.34 0.60
C ILE A 33 9.54 -15.46 0.91
N ASP A 34 10.72 -16.06 1.12
CA ASP A 34 11.97 -15.30 1.32
C ASP A 34 12.29 -14.47 0.06
N ASN A 35 12.11 -15.01 -1.15
CA ASN A 35 12.24 -14.25 -2.40
C ASN A 35 11.22 -13.09 -2.49
N LEU A 36 9.96 -13.31 -2.10
CA LEU A 36 8.96 -12.23 -2.03
C LEU A 36 9.35 -11.16 -1.01
N THR A 37 9.99 -11.55 0.08
CA THR A 37 10.52 -10.64 1.10
C THR A 37 11.63 -9.76 0.52
N GLU A 38 12.53 -10.33 -0.28
CA GLU A 38 13.57 -9.56 -0.98
C GLU A 38 12.99 -8.57 -2.00
N ILE A 39 11.92 -8.94 -2.71
CA ILE A 39 11.19 -8.02 -3.60
C ILE A 39 10.62 -6.83 -2.82
N VAL A 40 10.05 -7.06 -1.64
CA VAL A 40 9.56 -5.97 -0.77
C VAL A 40 10.70 -5.06 -0.33
N LYS A 41 11.86 -5.62 0.02
CA LYS A 41 13.04 -4.82 0.40
C LYS A 41 13.56 -3.98 -0.76
N GLN A 42 13.59 -4.53 -1.97
CA GLN A 42 13.96 -3.77 -3.18
C GLN A 42 13.00 -2.62 -3.48
N ALA A 43 11.72 -2.75 -3.09
CA ALA A 43 10.72 -1.69 -3.15
C ALA A 43 10.77 -0.72 -1.94
N GLY A 44 11.82 -0.81 -1.10
CA GLY A 44 12.05 0.06 0.05
C GLY A 44 11.35 -0.36 1.34
N GLY A 45 10.59 -1.46 1.34
CA GLY A 45 9.92 -1.97 2.54
C GLY A 45 10.89 -2.66 3.50
N LYS A 46 10.65 -2.56 4.81
CA LYS A 46 11.53 -3.16 5.83
C LYS A 46 11.41 -4.68 5.97
N GLY A 47 10.27 -5.25 5.59
CA GLY A 47 10.04 -6.69 5.70
C GLY A 47 8.64 -7.11 5.27
N LEU A 48 8.43 -8.43 5.22
CA LEU A 48 7.19 -9.07 4.79
C LEU A 48 6.70 -10.03 5.87
N ALA A 49 5.59 -9.68 6.51
CA ALA A 49 4.86 -10.57 7.40
C ALA A 49 3.87 -11.44 6.59
N TYR A 50 3.53 -12.63 7.09
CA TYR A 50 2.52 -13.46 6.42
C TYR A 50 1.68 -14.31 7.37
N LEU A 51 0.46 -14.63 6.91
CA LEU A 51 -0.45 -15.63 7.47
C LEU A 51 -0.87 -16.56 6.32
N ALA A 52 -0.40 -17.80 6.33
CA ALA A 52 -0.78 -18.83 5.35
C ALA A 52 -1.77 -19.80 6.00
N GLN A 53 -3.00 -19.85 5.49
CA GLN A 53 -4.04 -20.73 6.00
C GLN A 53 -3.94 -22.09 5.30
N GLY A 54 -3.32 -23.08 5.96
CA GLY A 54 -3.27 -24.47 5.49
C GLY A 54 -4.48 -25.28 5.96
N SER A 55 -4.61 -26.51 5.46
CA SER A 55 -5.63 -27.47 5.92
C SER A 55 -5.43 -27.92 7.37
N GLU A 56 -4.19 -27.93 7.85
CA GLU A 56 -3.80 -28.34 9.20
C GLU A 56 -3.66 -27.17 10.18
N GLY A 57 -3.93 -25.94 9.72
CA GLY A 57 -3.82 -24.73 10.52
C GLY A 57 -3.00 -23.61 9.87
N ILE A 58 -2.72 -22.57 10.65
CA ILE A 58 -2.05 -21.36 10.16
C ILE A 58 -0.53 -21.48 10.30
N ARG A 59 0.18 -21.29 9.18
CA ARG A 59 1.62 -21.04 9.18
C ARG A 59 1.88 -19.54 9.07
N SER A 60 2.67 -18.98 9.97
CA SER A 60 2.88 -17.53 10.03
C SER A 60 4.28 -17.14 10.48
N SER A 61 4.76 -16.00 10.00
CA SER A 61 5.95 -15.32 10.55
C SER A 61 5.66 -14.44 11.77
N VAL A 62 4.39 -14.15 12.05
CA VAL A 62 3.96 -13.18 13.08
C VAL A 62 2.97 -13.73 14.10
N ALA A 63 2.42 -14.94 13.91
CA ALA A 63 1.39 -15.48 14.80
C ALA A 63 1.79 -15.52 16.29
N LYS A 64 3.07 -15.74 16.62
CA LYS A 64 3.54 -15.71 18.02
C LYS A 64 3.46 -14.31 18.66
N ASN A 65 3.39 -13.27 17.86
CA ASN A 65 3.36 -11.88 18.30
C ASN A 65 1.95 -11.26 18.24
N LEU A 66 0.97 -12.00 17.73
CA LEU A 66 -0.40 -11.55 17.57
C LEU A 66 -1.29 -12.38 18.49
N THR A 67 -2.34 -11.74 19.02
CA THR A 67 -3.38 -12.48 19.74
C THR A 67 -4.26 -13.24 18.75
N GLU A 68 -4.95 -14.28 19.23
CA GLU A 68 -5.91 -15.03 18.41
C GLU A 68 -7.00 -14.12 17.83
N LEU A 69 -7.47 -13.13 18.61
CA LEU A 69 -8.41 -12.12 18.17
C LEU A 69 -7.86 -11.26 17.02
N GLU A 70 -6.58 -10.86 17.09
CA GLU A 70 -5.93 -10.09 16.02
C GLU A 70 -5.77 -10.92 14.74
N ILE A 71 -5.40 -12.18 14.86
CA ILE A 71 -5.29 -13.11 13.72
C ILE A 71 -6.67 -13.31 13.08
N ASN A 72 -7.70 -13.60 13.87
CA ASN A 72 -9.06 -13.81 13.38
C ASN A 72 -9.62 -12.55 12.70
N SER A 73 -9.38 -11.37 13.28
CA SER A 73 -9.79 -10.10 12.65
C SER A 73 -9.05 -9.85 11.32
N ALA A 74 -7.78 -10.22 11.22
CA ALA A 74 -7.03 -10.11 9.97
C ALA A 74 -7.56 -11.08 8.91
N ILE A 75 -7.88 -12.32 9.29
CA ILE A 75 -8.49 -13.34 8.42
C ILE A 75 -9.82 -12.83 7.85
N GLU A 76 -10.71 -12.35 8.73
CA GLU A 76 -12.02 -11.83 8.35
C GLU A 76 -11.90 -10.65 7.38
N LYS A 77 -11.08 -9.64 7.72
CA LYS A 77 -10.93 -8.43 6.89
C LYS A 77 -10.26 -8.68 5.55
N SER A 78 -9.40 -9.69 5.46
CA SER A 78 -8.68 -10.03 4.22
C SER A 78 -9.41 -11.06 3.36
N GLY A 79 -10.51 -11.64 3.86
CA GLY A 79 -11.19 -12.76 3.20
C GLY A 79 -10.23 -13.95 3.00
N LEU A 80 -9.36 -14.22 3.98
CA LEU A 80 -8.39 -15.30 3.92
C LEU A 80 -9.11 -16.64 4.10
N GLU A 81 -9.01 -17.51 3.10
CA GLU A 81 -9.64 -18.84 3.13
C GLU A 81 -8.58 -19.94 3.23
N THR A 82 -9.01 -21.16 3.55
CA THR A 82 -8.12 -22.33 3.53
C THR A 82 -7.52 -22.52 2.13
N GLY A 83 -6.19 -22.53 2.06
CA GLY A 83 -5.41 -22.57 0.83
C GLY A 83 -4.72 -21.25 0.49
N ASP A 84 -5.04 -20.15 1.18
CA ASP A 84 -4.55 -18.82 0.85
C ASP A 84 -3.36 -18.35 1.70
N ILE A 85 -2.71 -17.26 1.26
CA ILE A 85 -1.72 -16.53 2.07
C ILE A 85 -1.99 -15.03 2.07
N LEU A 86 -2.08 -14.45 3.26
CA LEU A 86 -2.07 -13.00 3.46
C LEU A 86 -0.63 -12.54 3.62
N LEU A 87 -0.20 -11.63 2.75
CA LEU A 87 1.10 -10.98 2.78
C LEU A 87 0.95 -9.55 3.29
N ILE A 88 1.68 -9.18 4.35
CA ILE A 88 1.48 -7.94 5.10
C ILE A 88 2.77 -7.12 5.13
N VAL A 89 2.65 -5.83 4.82
CA VAL A 89 3.74 -4.84 4.89
C VAL A 89 3.33 -3.71 5.84
N ALA A 90 4.26 -3.30 6.69
CA ALA A 90 4.08 -2.22 7.66
C ALA A 90 5.18 -1.17 7.46
N ASP A 91 4.83 -0.02 6.90
CA ASP A 91 5.75 1.09 6.65
C ASP A 91 4.98 2.40 6.39
N GLN A 92 5.66 3.43 5.90
CA GLN A 92 5.04 4.65 5.37
C GLN A 92 4.11 4.33 4.19
N TRP A 93 3.02 5.10 4.05
CA TRP A 93 1.96 4.82 3.08
C TRP A 93 2.48 4.55 1.66
N LYS A 94 3.35 5.41 1.14
CA LYS A 94 3.91 5.28 -0.22
C LYS A 94 4.71 3.98 -0.37
N THR A 95 5.61 3.70 0.56
CA THR A 95 6.42 2.47 0.60
C THR A 95 5.56 1.21 0.66
N VAL A 96 4.49 1.22 1.46
CA VAL A 96 3.55 0.09 1.54
C VAL A 96 2.82 -0.11 0.22
N CYS A 97 2.31 0.96 -0.40
CA CYS A 97 1.64 0.91 -1.69
C CYS A 97 2.57 0.39 -2.80
N ASP A 98 3.82 0.87 -2.86
CA ASP A 98 4.81 0.46 -3.86
C ASP A 98 5.23 -1.01 -3.68
N SER A 99 5.44 -1.42 -2.42
CA SER A 99 5.79 -2.80 -2.06
C SER A 99 4.68 -3.78 -2.44
N LEU A 100 3.44 -3.49 -2.03
CA LEU A 100 2.28 -4.35 -2.33
C LEU A 100 1.93 -4.32 -3.83
N GLY A 101 2.08 -3.18 -4.49
CA GLY A 101 1.90 -3.07 -5.94
C GLY A 101 2.90 -3.92 -6.72
N THR A 102 4.16 -3.95 -6.27
CA THR A 102 5.21 -4.80 -6.85
C THR A 102 4.93 -6.28 -6.60
N LEU A 103 4.58 -6.65 -5.36
CA LEU A 103 4.17 -8.02 -5.05
C LEU A 103 3.00 -8.49 -5.91
N ARG A 104 1.95 -7.66 -6.03
CA ARG A 104 0.78 -7.96 -6.85
C ARG A 104 1.16 -8.25 -8.30
N ARG A 105 2.05 -7.44 -8.90
CA ARG A 105 2.53 -7.66 -10.28
C ARG A 105 3.34 -8.96 -10.39
N THR A 106 4.26 -9.21 -9.46
CA THR A 106 5.08 -10.43 -9.46
C THR A 106 4.22 -11.69 -9.32
N LEU A 107 3.29 -11.71 -8.36
CA LEU A 107 2.39 -12.84 -8.14
C LEU A 107 1.42 -13.00 -9.32
N GLY A 108 0.84 -11.89 -9.78
CA GLY A 108 -0.10 -11.87 -10.90
C GLY A 108 0.51 -12.35 -12.21
N LYS A 109 1.79 -12.07 -12.48
CA LYS A 109 2.47 -12.54 -13.69
C LYS A 109 2.42 -14.07 -13.81
N SER A 110 2.66 -14.79 -12.71
CA SER A 110 2.61 -16.26 -12.70
C SER A 110 1.21 -16.85 -12.94
N ILE A 111 0.16 -16.09 -12.60
CA ILE A 111 -1.23 -16.45 -12.88
C ILE A 111 -1.54 -16.17 -14.35
N LEU A 112 -1.24 -14.95 -14.81
CA LEU A 112 -1.56 -14.47 -16.16
C LEU A 112 -0.82 -15.23 -17.25
N GLU A 113 0.38 -15.76 -16.99
CA GLU A 113 1.09 -16.64 -17.92
C GLU A 113 0.30 -17.93 -18.25
N LYS A 114 -0.67 -18.31 -17.42
CA LYS A 114 -1.54 -19.48 -17.64
C LYS A 114 -2.89 -19.12 -18.28
N GLU A 115 -3.18 -17.84 -18.42
CA GLU A 115 -4.45 -17.35 -18.98
C GLU A 115 -4.24 -16.69 -20.35
N ALA A 116 -5.29 -16.66 -21.16
CA ALA A 116 -5.29 -15.85 -22.37
C ALA A 116 -5.24 -14.35 -21.99
N PRO A 117 -4.52 -13.50 -22.75
CA PRO A 117 -4.49 -12.07 -22.50
C PRO A 117 -5.90 -11.49 -22.57
N LYS A 118 -6.29 -10.74 -21.53
CA LYS A 118 -7.57 -10.05 -21.39
C LYS A 118 -7.32 -8.55 -21.30
N TRP A 119 -8.15 -7.77 -21.97
CA TRP A 119 -8.15 -6.31 -21.84
C TRP A 119 -9.08 -5.90 -20.69
N ALA A 120 -8.57 -5.10 -19.77
CA ALA A 120 -9.31 -4.57 -18.63
C ALA A 120 -8.97 -3.09 -18.46
N PHE A 121 -9.69 -2.24 -19.17
CA PHE A 121 -9.46 -0.80 -19.18
C PHE A 121 -10.06 -0.11 -17.95
N LEU A 122 -9.36 0.87 -17.41
CA LEU A 122 -9.90 1.78 -16.39
C LEU A 122 -9.38 3.20 -16.57
N TRP A 123 -10.19 4.16 -16.14
CA TRP A 123 -9.76 5.56 -16.02
C TRP A 123 -9.25 5.81 -14.60
N VAL A 124 -8.06 6.38 -14.50
CA VAL A 124 -7.56 6.98 -13.26
C VAL A 124 -7.82 8.47 -13.37
N CYS A 125 -8.58 9.00 -12.42
CA CYS A 125 -8.96 10.40 -12.33
C CYS A 125 -8.57 10.96 -10.96
N GLU A 126 -8.73 12.26 -10.77
CA GLU A 126 -8.52 12.93 -9.48
C GLU A 126 -7.11 12.77 -8.91
N PHE A 127 -6.10 12.82 -9.78
CA PHE A 127 -4.71 12.88 -9.37
C PHE A 127 -4.46 14.09 -8.45
N PRO A 128 -3.50 14.01 -7.50
CA PRO A 128 -3.06 15.21 -6.79
C PRO A 128 -2.38 16.17 -7.77
N LEU A 129 -2.61 17.49 -7.59
CA LEU A 129 -1.97 18.53 -8.39
C LEU A 129 -0.48 18.67 -8.02
N PHE A 130 -0.18 18.54 -6.73
CA PHE A 130 1.16 18.66 -6.18
C PHE A 130 1.56 17.41 -5.39
N GLU A 131 2.86 17.11 -5.38
CA GLU A 131 3.45 16.12 -4.49
C GLU A 131 4.44 16.81 -3.54
N TYR A 132 4.40 16.45 -2.26
CA TYR A 132 5.38 16.97 -1.31
C TYR A 132 6.70 16.21 -1.44
N ASN A 133 7.74 16.92 -1.88
CA ASN A 133 9.08 16.41 -1.96
C ASN A 133 9.80 16.58 -0.62
N LYS A 134 10.02 15.45 0.06
CA LYS A 134 10.64 15.40 1.39
C LYS A 134 12.12 15.79 1.37
N ASP A 135 12.83 15.57 0.27
CA ASP A 135 14.28 15.76 0.19
C ASP A 135 14.65 17.25 0.13
N ILE A 136 13.82 18.04 -0.56
CA ILE A 136 14.01 19.50 -0.71
C ILE A 136 13.00 20.33 0.11
N GLY A 137 12.05 19.67 0.79
CA GLY A 137 11.14 20.32 1.74
C GLY A 137 10.09 21.23 1.10
N ARG A 138 9.61 20.92 -0.11
CA ARG A 138 8.60 21.72 -0.82
C ARG A 138 7.64 20.87 -1.64
N PHE A 139 6.56 21.48 -2.14
CA PHE A 139 5.71 20.87 -3.15
C PHE A 139 6.31 21.02 -4.55
N ASP A 140 6.28 19.94 -5.33
CA ASP A 140 6.55 19.93 -6.77
C ASP A 140 5.26 19.59 -7.53
N ALA A 141 5.19 19.92 -8.83
CA ALA A 141 4.06 19.51 -9.67
C ALA A 141 4.06 17.99 -9.86
N MET A 142 2.90 17.35 -9.65
CA MET A 142 2.80 15.88 -9.72
C MET A 142 2.94 15.34 -11.16
N HIS A 143 2.42 16.08 -12.15
CA HIS A 143 2.40 15.64 -13.54
C HIS A 143 3.20 16.59 -14.44
N ASN A 144 2.67 17.79 -14.66
CA ASN A 144 3.36 18.86 -15.38
C ASN A 144 2.91 20.21 -14.82
N ILE A 145 3.70 21.25 -15.05
CA ILE A 145 3.48 22.59 -14.49
C ILE A 145 2.30 23.35 -15.10
N VAL A 146 1.68 22.82 -16.17
CA VAL A 146 0.54 23.45 -16.86
C VAL A 146 -0.80 22.76 -16.55
N THR A 147 -0.80 21.80 -15.62
CA THR A 147 -2.03 21.11 -15.22
C THR A 147 -2.89 22.03 -14.35
N SER A 148 -4.16 22.19 -14.72
CA SER A 148 -5.11 22.99 -13.95
C SER A 148 -5.60 22.22 -12.72
N PRO A 149 -5.86 22.88 -11.58
CA PRO A 149 -6.68 22.29 -10.51
C PRO A 149 -8.11 22.00 -11.00
N VAL A 150 -8.79 21.10 -10.30
CA VAL A 150 -10.26 20.99 -10.34
C VAL A 150 -10.88 22.27 -9.78
N GLN A 151 -11.95 22.74 -10.41
CA GLN A 151 -12.60 24.03 -10.09
C GLN A 151 -12.91 24.19 -8.60
N ASP A 152 -13.47 23.15 -7.98
CA ASP A 152 -13.86 23.17 -6.56
C ASP A 152 -12.66 23.26 -5.60
N ASP A 153 -11.47 22.89 -6.07
CA ASP A 153 -10.24 22.90 -5.28
C ASP A 153 -9.42 24.18 -5.48
N ILE A 154 -9.79 25.07 -6.41
CA ILE A 154 -9.12 26.37 -6.62
C ILE A 154 -8.98 27.17 -5.31
N PRO A 155 -10.00 27.27 -4.43
CA PRO A 155 -9.85 28.01 -3.17
C PRO A 155 -8.76 27.45 -2.24
N LYS A 156 -8.36 26.18 -2.40
CA LYS A 156 -7.31 25.55 -1.59
C LYS A 156 -5.91 26.05 -1.95
N LEU A 157 -5.70 26.61 -3.15
CA LEU A 157 -4.43 27.27 -3.51
C LEU A 157 -4.14 28.40 -2.52
N GLU A 158 -5.12 29.28 -2.34
CA GLU A 158 -5.00 30.46 -1.48
C GLU A 158 -5.05 30.10 0.00
N ALA A 159 -5.80 29.06 0.36
CA ALA A 159 -5.76 28.52 1.72
C ALA A 159 -4.37 27.97 2.09
N GLY A 160 -3.65 27.36 1.14
CA GLY A 160 -2.32 26.82 1.40
C GLY A 160 -1.29 27.91 1.71
N PHE A 161 -1.34 29.05 1.03
CA PHE A 161 -0.49 30.21 1.38
C PHE A 161 -0.77 30.79 2.77
N LYS A 162 -1.98 30.59 3.30
CA LYS A 162 -2.42 31.11 4.62
C LYS A 162 -2.38 30.06 5.72
N SER A 163 -1.96 28.83 5.40
CA SER A 163 -2.01 27.71 6.32
C SER A 163 -0.84 27.74 7.30
N ASP A 164 -1.13 27.58 8.59
CA ASP A 164 -0.11 27.40 9.64
C ASP A 164 0.40 25.95 9.73
N LEU A 165 -0.20 25.02 8.97
CA LEU A 165 0.24 23.63 8.94
C LEU A 165 1.60 23.52 8.22
N ALA A 166 2.47 22.65 8.73
CA ALA A 166 3.70 22.28 8.02
C ALA A 166 3.38 21.73 6.63
N LEU A 167 4.24 22.01 5.63
CA LEU A 167 4.02 21.54 4.25
C LEU A 167 3.91 20.02 4.13
N ALA A 168 4.64 19.29 4.98
CA ALA A 168 4.59 17.82 5.05
C ALA A 168 3.29 17.26 5.66
N ASN A 169 2.45 18.12 6.24
CA ASN A 169 1.22 17.70 6.89
C ASN A 169 0.20 17.23 5.83
N PRO A 170 -0.34 16.00 5.92
CA PRO A 170 -1.31 15.49 4.94
C PRO A 170 -2.62 16.30 4.87
N GLN A 171 -2.95 17.06 5.90
CA GLN A 171 -4.09 17.97 5.94
C GLN A 171 -3.77 19.37 5.41
N HIS A 172 -2.53 19.64 4.98
CA HIS A 172 -2.19 20.90 4.33
C HIS A 172 -3.07 21.09 3.07
N PRO A 173 -3.60 22.30 2.79
CA PRO A 173 -4.51 22.51 1.66
C PRO A 173 -3.91 22.06 0.32
N TRP A 174 -2.63 22.35 0.06
CA TRP A 174 -1.94 21.93 -1.16
C TRP A 174 -1.79 20.40 -1.32
N ALA A 175 -1.80 19.63 -0.22
CA ALA A 175 -1.77 18.17 -0.29
C ALA A 175 -3.11 17.57 -0.78
N ASN A 176 -4.17 18.39 -0.86
CA ASN A 176 -5.54 17.95 -1.13
C ASN A 176 -6.17 18.66 -2.34
N ILE A 177 -5.34 19.21 -3.24
CA ILE A 177 -5.80 19.79 -4.51
C ILE A 177 -5.77 18.72 -5.58
N ARG A 178 -6.92 18.45 -6.20
CA ARG A 178 -7.02 17.56 -7.34
C ARG A 178 -6.63 18.28 -8.63
N ALA A 179 -5.88 17.59 -9.47
CA ALA A 179 -5.60 17.96 -10.84
C ALA A 179 -6.79 17.62 -11.75
N ASN A 180 -7.07 18.50 -12.70
CA ASN A 180 -7.95 18.22 -13.82
C ASN A 180 -7.20 17.41 -14.89
N GLN A 181 -6.80 16.20 -14.51
CA GLN A 181 -6.06 15.26 -15.34
C GLN A 181 -6.62 13.84 -15.15
N TYR A 182 -6.53 13.04 -16.21
CA TYR A 182 -6.98 11.66 -16.22
C TYR A 182 -6.08 10.84 -17.15
N ASP A 183 -5.92 9.55 -16.83
CA ASP A 183 -5.17 8.59 -17.63
C ASP A 183 -6.05 7.36 -17.90
N LEU A 184 -5.96 6.79 -19.10
CA LEU A 184 -6.51 5.47 -19.44
C LEU A 184 -5.41 4.42 -19.29
N VAL A 185 -5.64 3.40 -18.48
CA VAL A 185 -4.71 2.28 -18.25
C VAL A 185 -5.35 0.93 -18.50
#